data_AF-A0A6A6ZAW3-F1
#
_entry.id   AF-A0A6A6ZAW3-F1
#
_cell.length_a   1.000
_cell.length_b   1.000
_cell.length_c   1.000
_cell.angle_alpha   90.00
_cell.angle_beta   90.00
_cell.angle_gamma   90.00
#
_symmetry.space_group_name_H-M   'P 1'
#
loop_
_entity.id
_entity.type
_entity.pdbx_description
1 polymer ?
#
loop_
_entity_poly.entity_id
_entity_poly.type
_entity_poly.pdbx_seq_one_letter_code
_entity_poly.pdbx_strand_id
1 'polypeptide(L)'
;MPALTTSALLYVQSVPILLNGIVNLVAPETVAVPGTPKVALHLISILSLSLGVGYIVAAQASAANRRTFMLASVPLRGLAAALFCADGEMGTAVWEGSMAVVNTAAALLL
;
A
#
# COMPACT_ATOMS: atom_id res chain seq x y z
N MET A 1 17.29 18.11 1.14
CA MET A 1 15.94 17.87 1.67
C MET A 1 15.09 16.77 0.99
N PRO A 2 15.42 16.16 -0.18
CA PRO A 2 14.58 15.10 -0.81
C PRO A 2 14.37 13.83 0.03
N ALA A 3 15.36 13.49 0.87
CA ALA A 3 15.30 12.31 1.73
C ALA A 3 14.18 12.40 2.79
N LEU A 4 13.87 13.59 3.31
CA LEU A 4 12.82 13.74 4.32
C LEU A 4 11.43 13.57 3.69
N THR A 5 11.27 14.10 2.47
CA THR A 5 10.01 14.06 1.71
C THR A 5 9.63 12.63 1.30
N THR A 6 10.62 11.84 0.89
CA THR A 6 10.41 10.44 0.45
C THR A 6 10.16 9.48 1.61
N SER A 7 10.77 9.71 2.77
CA SER A 7 10.42 8.97 4.00
C SER A 7 9.01 9.29 4.48
N ALA A 8 8.63 10.58 4.51
CA ALA A 8 7.28 11.00 4.89
C ALA A 8 6.22 10.39 3.97
N LEU A 9 6.49 10.35 2.66
CA LEU A 9 5.62 9.72 1.67
C LEU A 9 5.37 8.22 1.99
N LEU A 10 6.43 7.47 2.31
CA LEU A 10 6.30 6.05 2.65
C LEU A 10 5.52 5.83 3.95
N TYR A 11 5.68 6.71 4.95
CA TYR A 11 4.85 6.69 6.15
C TYR A 11 3.38 6.97 5.85
N VAL A 12 3.07 7.97 5.02
CA VAL A 12 1.68 8.25 4.63
C VAL A 12 1.06 7.08 3.88
N GLN A 13 1.84 6.43 3.00
CA GLN A 13 1.38 5.26 2.26
C GLN A 13 1.16 4.02 3.15
N SER A 14 1.83 3.91 4.31
CA SER A 14 1.63 2.76 5.20
C SER A 14 0.30 2.82 5.96
N VAL A 15 -0.20 4.03 6.28
CA VAL A 15 -1.42 4.24 7.07
C VAL A 15 -2.64 3.49 6.50
N PRO A 16 -3.06 3.67 5.24
CA PRO A 16 -4.23 2.98 4.72
C PRO A 16 -4.05 1.47 4.68
N ILE A 17 -2.82 0.98 4.43
CA ILE A 17 -2.52 -0.46 4.39
C ILE A 17 -2.65 -1.07 5.80
N LEU A 18 -2.11 -0.39 6.81
CA LEU A 18 -2.24 -0.81 8.21
C LEU A 18 -3.70 -0.78 8.67
N LEU A 19 -4.42 0.29 8.35
CA LEU A 19 -5.85 0.41 8.67
C LEU A 19 -6.66 -0.71 8.02
N ASN A 20 -6.41 -1.03 6.75
CA ASN A 20 -7.06 -2.16 6.08
C ASN A 20 -6.80 -3.48 6.82
N GLY A 21 -5.56 -3.74 7.24
CA GLY A 21 -5.23 -4.92 8.03
C GLY A 21 -5.94 -4.97 9.39
N ILE A 22 -6.04 -3.84 10.08
CA ILE A 22 -6.74 -3.75 11.38
C ILE A 22 -8.24 -3.95 11.21
N VAL A 23 -8.87 -3.28 10.24
CA VAL A 23 -10.32 -3.36 10.02
C VAL A 23 -10.75 -4.79 9.67
N ASN A 24 -9.99 -5.49 8.81
CA ASN A 24 -10.28 -6.89 8.47
C ASN A 24 -10.20 -7.85 9.69
N LEU A 25 -9.48 -7.48 10.76
CA LEU A 25 -9.42 -8.26 12.01
C LEU A 25 -10.50 -7.88 13.02
N VAL A 26 -10.73 -6.58 13.20
CA VAL A 26 -11.59 -6.05 14.28
C VAL A 26 -13.06 -6.01 13.88
N ALA A 27 -13.34 -5.70 12.62
CA ALA A 27 -14.70 -5.54 12.10
C ALA A 27 -14.85 -6.21 10.72
N PRO A 28 -14.56 -7.52 10.60
CA PRO A 28 -14.60 -8.23 9.32
C PRO A 28 -15.96 -8.14 8.63
N GLU A 29 -17.06 -8.05 9.37
CA GLU A 29 -18.43 -7.89 8.85
C GLU A 29 -18.64 -6.62 8.02
N THR A 30 -17.75 -5.63 8.16
CA THR A 30 -17.84 -4.36 7.43
C THR A 30 -17.15 -4.38 6.07
N VAL A 31 -16.29 -5.38 5.82
CA VAL A 31 -15.39 -5.43 4.65
C VAL A 31 -15.36 -6.79 3.95
N ALA A 32 -15.73 -7.87 4.65
CA ALA A 32 -15.72 -9.21 4.10
C ALA A 32 -16.98 -9.49 3.28
N VAL A 33 -16.80 -10.16 2.14
CA VAL A 33 -17.92 -10.75 1.42
C VAL A 33 -18.56 -11.85 2.30
N PRO A 34 -19.91 -11.92 2.41
CA PRO A 34 -20.57 -12.97 3.15
C PRO A 34 -20.09 -14.36 2.73
N GLY A 35 -19.69 -15.18 3.71
CA GLY A 35 -19.15 -16.52 3.48
C GLY A 35 -17.62 -16.59 3.34
N THR A 36 -16.90 -15.47 3.44
CA THR A 36 -15.43 -15.49 3.45
C THR A 36 -14.90 -16.31 4.65
N PRO A 37 -14.05 -17.33 4.43
CA PRO A 37 -13.49 -18.11 5.52
C PRO A 37 -12.64 -17.24 6.47
N LYS A 38 -12.75 -17.46 7.79
CA LYS A 38 -11.96 -16.72 8.80
C LYS A 38 -10.44 -16.77 8.52
N VAL A 39 -9.96 -17.90 8.01
CA VAL A 39 -8.55 -18.07 7.64
C VAL A 39 -8.14 -17.11 6.52
N ALA A 40 -9.01 -16.89 5.52
CA ALA A 40 -8.73 -15.95 4.44
C ALA A 40 -8.66 -14.51 4.97
N LEU A 41 -9.54 -14.13 5.89
CA LEU A 41 -9.52 -12.81 6.55
C LEU A 41 -8.24 -12.60 7.36
N HIS A 42 -7.80 -13.60 8.13
CA HIS A 42 -6.53 -13.53 8.86
C HIS A 42 -5.34 -13.40 7.92
N LEU A 43 -5.31 -14.14 6.80
CA LEU A 43 -4.25 -14.05 5.81
C LEU A 43 -4.18 -12.65 5.18
N ILE A 44 -5.31 -12.13 4.69
CA ILE A 44 -5.39 -10.79 4.08
C ILE A 44 -4.96 -9.72 5.09
N SER A 45 -5.39 -9.86 6.34
CA SER A 45 -5.05 -8.92 7.41
C SER A 45 -3.55 -8.93 7.73
N ILE A 46 -2.97 -10.11 7.96
CA ILE A 46 -1.54 -10.24 8.28
C ILE A 46 -0.69 -9.75 7.11
N LEU A 47 -1.05 -10.09 5.88
CA LEU A 47 -0.35 -9.61 4.69
C LEU A 47 -0.41 -8.08 4.58
N SER A 48 -1.57 -7.47 4.82
CA SER A 48 -1.71 -6.01 4.85
C SER A 48 -0.85 -5.39 5.96
N LEU A 49 -0.90 -5.92 7.18
CA LEU A 49 -0.10 -5.41 8.30
C LEU A 49 1.41 -5.55 8.01
N SER A 50 1.86 -6.70 7.53
CA SER A 50 3.25 -6.94 7.13
C SER A 50 3.70 -5.99 6.03
N LEU A 51 2.86 -5.73 5.03
CA LEU A 51 3.16 -4.76 3.98
C LEU A 51 3.28 -3.34 4.55
N GLY A 52 2.33 -2.92 5.40
CA GLY A 52 2.38 -1.61 6.06
C GLY A 52 3.62 -1.41 6.93
N VAL A 53 4.04 -2.43 7.66
CA VAL A 53 5.33 -2.43 8.38
C VAL A 53 6.51 -2.36 7.40
N GLY A 54 6.43 -3.07 6.26
CA GLY A 54 7.41 -2.98 5.19
C GLY A 54 7.61 -1.55 4.68
N TYR A 55 6.52 -0.79 4.49
CA TYR A 55 6.59 0.64 4.15
C TYR A 55 7.28 1.49 5.23
N ILE A 56 7.01 1.22 6.51
CA ILE A 56 7.67 1.89 7.65
C ILE A 56 9.18 1.59 7.69
N VAL A 57 9.57 0.34 7.45
CA VAL A 57 10.98 -0.07 7.39
C VAL A 57 11.66 0.57 6.20
N ALA A 58 11.01 0.56 5.02
CA ALA A 58 11.52 1.23 3.83
C ALA A 58 11.72 2.72 4.08
N ALA A 59 10.80 3.40 4.79
CA ALA A 59 10.92 4.83 5.13
C ALA A 59 12.20 5.17 5.91
N GLN A 60 12.74 4.21 6.67
CA GLN A 60 13.96 4.38 7.48
C GLN A 60 15.23 3.90 6.76
N ALA A 61 15.09 3.28 5.59
CA ALA A 61 16.21 2.72 4.86
C ALA A 61 17.06 3.79 4.14
N SER A 62 18.25 3.38 3.67
CA SER A 62 19.10 4.22 2.83
C SER A 62 18.36 4.72 1.58
N ALA A 63 18.82 5.84 0.99
CA ALA A 63 18.20 6.40 -0.22
C ALA A 63 18.11 5.39 -1.37
N ALA A 64 19.17 4.59 -1.58
CA ALA A 64 19.18 3.53 -2.58
C ALA A 64 18.10 2.45 -2.33
N ASN A 65 17.95 1.99 -1.09
CA ASN A 65 16.95 0.99 -0.76
C ASN A 65 15.52 1.54 -0.85
N ARG A 66 15.32 2.81 -0.47
CA ARG A 66 14.03 3.51 -0.65
C ARG A 66 13.65 3.61 -2.12
N ARG A 67 14.60 4.00 -2.97
CA ARG A 67 14.40 4.07 -4.42
C ARG A 67 14.00 2.70 -4.99
N THR A 68 14.73 1.65 -4.64
CA THR A 68 14.41 0.28 -5.07
C THR A 68 13.02 -0.15 -4.61
N PHE A 69 12.67 0.10 -3.35
CA PHE A 69 11.36 -0.23 -2.80
C PHE A 69 10.22 0.52 -3.53
N MET A 70 10.38 1.84 -3.73
CA MET A 70 9.40 2.66 -4.45
C MET A 70 9.17 2.14 -5.87
N LEU A 71 10.25 1.88 -6.62
CA LEU A 71 10.15 1.35 -7.99
C LEU A 71 9.55 -0.06 -8.03
N ALA A 72 9.92 -0.94 -7.09
CA ALA A 72 9.37 -2.28 -7.00
C ALA A 72 7.86 -2.30 -6.72
N SER A 73 7.34 -1.27 -6.04
CA SER A 73 5.90 -1.14 -5.77
C SER A 73 5.07 -0.72 -6.98
N VAL A 74 5.67 -0.05 -7.98
CA VAL A 74 4.93 0.56 -9.10
C VAL A 74 4.11 -0.46 -9.92
N PRO A 75 4.65 -1.63 -10.33
CA PRO A 75 3.87 -2.59 -11.11
C PRO A 75 2.65 -3.11 -10.35
N LEU A 76 2.79 -3.38 -9.05
CA LEU A 76 1.70 -3.87 -8.21
C LEU A 76 0.63 -2.80 -7.99
N ARG A 77 1.03 -1.53 -7.79
CA ARG A 77 0.09 -0.41 -7.71
C ARG A 77 -0.66 -0.19 -9.04
N GLY A 78 0.04 -0.31 -10.16
CA GLY A 78 -0.59 -0.24 -11.49
C GLY A 78 -1.60 -1.37 -11.73
N LEU A 79 -1.25 -2.60 -11.34
CA LEU A 79 -2.17 -3.73 -11.38
C LEU A 79 -3.38 -3.52 -10.47
N ALA A 80 -3.16 -3.07 -9.24
CA ALA A 80 -4.24 -2.76 -8.30
C ALA A 80 -5.19 -1.69 -8.84
N ALA A 81 -4.65 -0.61 -9.42
CA ALA A 81 -5.45 0.44 -10.04
C ALA A 81 -6.34 -0.10 -11.17
N ALA A 82 -5.81 -1.01 -12.00
CA ALA A 82 -6.57 -1.65 -13.08
C ALA A 82 -7.69 -2.55 -12.53
N LEU A 83 -7.41 -3.37 -11.51
CA LEU A 83 -8.39 -4.25 -10.88
C LEU A 83 -9.51 -3.45 -10.22
N PHE A 84 -9.18 -2.46 -9.38
CA PHE A 84 -10.19 -1.63 -8.71
C PHE A 84 -11.00 -0.79 -9.69
N CYS A 85 -10.41 -0.36 -10.81
CA CYS A 85 -11.16 0.32 -11.87
C CYS A 85 -12.20 -0.63 -12.50
N ALA A 86 -11.82 -1.88 -12.77
CA ALA A 86 -12.73 -2.90 -13.33
C ALA A 86 -13.86 -3.26 -12.36
N ASP A 87 -13.59 -3.24 -11.05
CA ASP A 87 -14.57 -3.53 -10.00
C ASP A 87 -15.47 -2.33 -9.65
N GLY A 88 -15.26 -1.16 -10.27
CA GLY A 88 -16.04 0.05 -10.03
C GLY A 88 -15.59 0.88 -8.81
N GLU A 89 -14.52 0.46 -8.13
CA GLU A 89 -13.93 1.10 -6.95
C GLU A 89 -13.00 2.26 -7.33
N MET A 90 -13.57 3.29 -7.97
CA MET A 90 -12.80 4.38 -8.59
C MET A 90 -11.93 5.18 -7.61
N GLY A 91 -12.38 5.35 -6.36
CA GLY A 91 -11.59 6.05 -5.33
C GLY A 91 -10.27 5.34 -5.06
N THR A 92 -10.32 4.02 -4.89
CA THR A 92 -9.14 3.17 -4.66
C THR A 92 -8.28 3.07 -5.91
N ALA A 93 -8.90 2.97 -7.08
CA ALA A 93 -8.17 2.95 -8.35
C ALA A 93 -7.35 4.23 -8.57
N VAL A 94 -7.94 5.40 -8.34
CA VAL A 94 -7.25 6.69 -8.44
C VAL A 94 -6.13 6.81 -7.41
N TRP A 95 -6.37 6.36 -6.17
CA TRP A 95 -5.33 6.35 -5.14
C TRP A 95 -4.12 5.52 -5.56
N GLU A 96 -4.34 4.26 -5.95
CA GLU A 96 -3.27 3.34 -6.35
C GLU A 96 -2.50 3.83 -7.58
N GLY A 97 -3.22 4.31 -8.60
CA GLY A 97 -2.62 4.89 -9.80
C GLY A 97 -1.80 6.15 -9.49
N SER A 98 -2.33 7.03 -8.64
CA SER A 98 -1.62 8.24 -8.21
C SER A 98 -0.35 7.91 -7.43
N MET A 99 -0.42 6.95 -6.51
CA MET A 99 0.75 6.52 -5.74
C MET A 99 1.79 5.81 -6.61
N ALA A 100 1.40 5.12 -7.68
CA ALA A 100 2.33 4.59 -8.66
C ALA A 100 3.14 5.73 -9.33
N VAL A 101 2.45 6.78 -9.80
CA VAL A 101 3.09 7.95 -10.42
C VAL A 101 3.99 8.68 -9.41
N VAL A 102 3.49 8.91 -8.19
CA VAL A 102 4.25 9.59 -7.13
C VAL A 102 5.48 8.77 -6.73
N ASN A 103 5.40 7.44 -6.64
CA ASN A 103 6.55 6.59 -6.34
C ASN A 103 7.59 6.62 -7.45
N THR A 104 7.19 6.62 -8.72
CA THR A 104 8.12 6.80 -9.85
C THR A 104 8.82 8.16 -9.76
N ALA A 105 8.06 9.24 -9.59
CA ALA A 105 8.63 10.59 -9.51
C ALA A 105 9.57 10.74 -8.30
N ALA A 106 9.15 10.28 -7.12
CA ALA A 106 9.96 10.31 -5.90
C ALA A 106 11.25 9.49 -6.04
N ALA A 107 11.19 8.32 -6.68
CA ALA A 107 12.34 7.46 -6.92
C ALA A 107 13.37 8.09 -7.89
N LEU A 108 12.92 8.89 -8.86
CA LEU A 108 13.80 9.61 -9.79
C LEU A 108 14.52 10.79 -9.12
N LEU A 109 14.01 11.26 -7.98
CA LEU A 109 14.58 12.36 -7.18
C LEU A 109 15.50 11.87 -6.04
N LEU A 110 15.67 10.54 -5.89
CA LEU A 110 16.54 9.86 -4.93
C LEU A 110 17.84 9.36 -5.57
#